data_AF-A0A955IUP8-F1
#
_entry.id   AF-A0A955IUP8-F1
#
_cell.length_a   1.000
_cell.length_b   1.000
_cell.length_c   1.000
_cell.angle_alpha   90.00
_cell.angle_beta   90.00
_cell.angle_gamma   90.00
#
_symmetry.space_group_name_H-M   'P 1'
#
loop_
_entity.id
_entity.type
_entity.pdbx_description
1 polymer ?
#
loop_
_entity_poly.entity_id
_entity_poly.type
_entity_poly.pdbx_seq_one_letter_code
_entity_poly.pdbx_strand_id
1 'polypeptide(L)'
;IRAFYERTGFDQFENDGPYPGDVDVTPRPPLQAGVEDSRWVQWTLVRDLYRDLRARGVYINAPDYYILNGSNKCGMGYREVNWSLPRDHQVIHTRQNIFDGTWTRPPSMGWMFVPLSQYHGGGAAATIEPLHEHLDHYERMMRSNLGMGVQAHYRGPRLFDTDETREMVRSTVEWFKAYRDILESDIVHGRRADGRDLDWILHVNPALRDKGMLCVYNPIDEPVTRTIRVDLRYTGLDDRALVSLEDAHPVEVELARDFTIELECTVPARAMAWWVVRDPRDLNTPDRTPPGTR
;
A
#
# COMPACT_ATOMS: atom_id res chain seq x y z
N ILE A 1 16.86 -23.22 -5.31
CA ILE A 1 16.23 -21.90 -5.60
C ILE A 1 16.79 -21.28 -6.88
N ARG A 2 18.08 -20.91 -6.95
CA ARG A 2 18.67 -20.30 -8.16
C ARG A 2 18.36 -21.05 -9.47
N ALA A 3 18.64 -22.35 -9.49
CA ALA A 3 18.35 -23.21 -10.65
C ALA A 3 16.86 -23.31 -11.00
N PHE A 4 15.95 -23.09 -10.04
CA PHE A 4 14.52 -23.06 -10.32
C PHE A 4 14.18 -21.81 -11.12
N TYR A 5 14.55 -20.62 -10.63
CA TYR A 5 14.31 -19.35 -11.31
C TYR A 5 14.94 -19.30 -12.72
N GLU A 6 16.15 -19.84 -12.86
CA GLU A 6 16.82 -19.94 -14.16
C GLU A 6 16.07 -20.82 -15.17
N ARG A 7 15.41 -21.88 -14.71
CA ARG A 7 14.69 -22.83 -15.58
C ARG A 7 13.25 -22.42 -15.86
N THR A 8 12.58 -21.79 -14.90
CA THR A 8 11.15 -21.50 -14.98
C THR A 8 10.84 -20.10 -15.49
N GLY A 9 11.78 -19.16 -15.37
CA GLY A 9 11.55 -17.76 -15.72
C GLY A 9 10.59 -17.03 -14.76
N PHE A 10 10.36 -17.57 -13.55
CA PHE A 10 9.62 -16.87 -12.52
C PHE A 10 10.29 -15.53 -12.19
N ASP A 11 9.49 -14.51 -11.94
CA ASP A 11 9.93 -13.13 -11.74
C ASP A 11 9.65 -12.61 -10.33
N GLN A 12 9.01 -13.40 -9.47
CA GLN A 12 8.77 -13.06 -8.07
C GLN A 12 9.23 -14.20 -7.15
N PHE A 13 9.92 -13.84 -6.07
CA PHE A 13 10.27 -14.71 -4.94
C PHE A 13 9.63 -14.17 -3.67
N GLU A 14 8.67 -14.92 -3.14
CA GLU A 14 8.02 -14.64 -1.87
C GLU A 14 8.45 -15.71 -0.89
N ASN A 15 9.02 -15.29 0.24
CA ASN A 15 9.45 -16.24 1.26
C ASN A 15 9.04 -15.80 2.67
N ASP A 16 8.59 -16.80 3.43
CA ASP A 16 8.28 -16.69 4.84
C ASP A 16 9.54 -17.07 5.64
N GLY A 17 10.11 -16.09 6.34
CA GLY A 17 11.54 -16.06 6.66
C GLY A 17 12.33 -15.36 5.54
N PRO A 18 13.56 -14.95 5.78
CA PRO A 18 14.56 -15.73 6.49
C PRO A 18 14.77 -15.18 7.88
N TYR A 19 14.71 -16.06 8.88
CA TYR A 19 14.94 -15.72 10.29
C TYR A 19 16.37 -16.11 10.68
N PRO A 20 17.43 -15.37 10.25
CA PRO A 20 18.82 -15.71 10.60
C PRO A 20 19.10 -15.56 12.10
N GLY A 21 18.11 -15.11 12.88
CA GLY A 21 18.16 -14.99 14.32
C GLY A 21 18.14 -16.34 15.04
N ASP A 22 17.82 -17.45 14.38
CA ASP A 22 17.81 -18.76 15.04
C ASP A 22 19.20 -19.40 15.08
N VAL A 23 19.59 -19.83 16.28
CA VAL A 23 20.90 -20.45 16.50
C VAL A 23 20.84 -21.91 16.09
N ASP A 24 21.79 -22.31 15.23
CA ASP A 24 22.02 -23.73 14.96
C ASP A 24 23.21 -24.22 15.77
N VAL A 25 22.96 -25.14 16.70
CA VAL A 25 23.99 -25.69 17.59
C VAL A 25 24.86 -26.75 16.93
N THR A 26 24.46 -27.29 15.77
CA THR A 26 25.14 -28.42 15.13
C THR A 26 26.24 -27.92 14.19
N PRO A 27 27.53 -28.23 14.45
CA PRO A 27 28.60 -27.89 13.50
C PRO A 27 28.43 -28.65 12.18
N ARG A 28 28.68 -27.97 11.07
CA ARG A 28 28.75 -28.57 9.73
C ARG A 28 29.96 -28.03 8.97
N PRO A 29 31.20 -28.37 9.37
CA PRO A 29 32.39 -27.91 8.65
C PRO A 29 32.42 -28.40 7.20
N PRO A 30 32.93 -27.60 6.25
CA PRO A 30 33.50 -26.26 6.45
C PRO A 30 32.47 -25.12 6.44
N LEU A 31 31.17 -25.42 6.35
CA LEU A 31 30.11 -24.42 6.14
C LEU A 31 29.80 -23.59 7.40
N GLN A 32 29.74 -24.24 8.57
CA GLN A 32 29.51 -23.56 9.85
C GLN A 32 30.14 -24.32 11.03
N ALA A 33 30.53 -23.59 12.06
CA ALA A 33 31.04 -24.04 13.34
C ALA A 33 29.96 -24.21 14.43
N GLY A 34 28.68 -24.21 14.07
CA GLY A 34 27.57 -24.40 15.01
C GLY A 34 27.18 -23.08 15.68
N VAL A 35 27.08 -23.05 17.01
CA VAL A 35 26.68 -21.85 17.77
C VAL A 35 27.52 -20.62 17.44
N GLU A 36 28.81 -20.81 17.20
CA GLU A 36 29.79 -19.72 17.06
C GLU A 36 29.54 -18.83 15.83
N ASP A 37 29.00 -19.38 14.74
CA ASP A 37 28.87 -18.64 13.47
C ASP A 37 27.56 -18.91 12.69
N SER A 38 26.67 -19.79 13.17
CA SER A 38 25.47 -20.21 12.44
C SER A 38 24.63 -19.04 11.93
N ARG A 39 24.35 -18.05 12.79
CA ARG A 39 23.57 -16.85 12.42
C ARG A 39 24.23 -16.06 11.29
N TRP A 40 25.55 -15.88 11.35
CA TRP A 40 26.30 -15.16 10.33
C TRP A 40 26.32 -15.91 9.00
N VAL A 41 26.52 -17.23 9.04
CA VAL A 41 26.49 -18.10 7.85
C VAL A 41 25.09 -18.09 7.23
N GLN A 42 24.03 -18.26 8.03
CA GLN A 42 22.65 -18.21 7.57
C GLN A 42 22.32 -16.86 6.90
N TRP A 43 22.64 -15.75 7.56
CA TRP A 43 22.45 -14.41 6.99
C TRP A 43 23.20 -14.23 5.67
N THR A 44 24.45 -14.72 5.59
CA THR A 44 25.28 -14.64 4.38
C THR A 44 24.66 -15.41 3.22
N LEU A 45 24.17 -16.63 3.47
CA LEU A 45 23.51 -17.46 2.44
C LEU A 45 22.26 -16.78 1.87
N VAL A 46 21.44 -16.21 2.75
CA VAL A 46 20.23 -15.46 2.38
C VAL A 46 20.59 -14.21 1.58
N ARG A 47 21.50 -13.40 2.11
CA ARG A 47 21.98 -12.18 1.44
C ARG A 47 22.46 -12.48 0.03
N ASP A 48 23.27 -13.52 -0.12
CA ASP A 48 23.84 -13.88 -1.42
C ASP A 48 22.79 -14.43 -2.37
N LEU A 49 21.79 -15.17 -1.88
CA LEU A 49 20.63 -15.59 -2.65
C LEU A 49 19.84 -14.38 -3.16
N TYR A 50 19.51 -13.42 -2.29
CA TYR A 50 18.72 -12.26 -2.66
C TYR A 50 19.43 -11.37 -3.68
N ARG A 51 20.74 -11.14 -3.49
CA ARG A 51 21.55 -10.39 -4.47
C ARG A 51 21.55 -11.06 -5.84
N ASP A 52 21.68 -12.39 -5.91
CA ASP A 52 21.64 -13.13 -7.18
C ASP A 52 20.28 -13.07 -7.86
N LEU A 53 19.19 -13.25 -7.10
CA LEU A 53 17.84 -13.13 -7.63
C LEU A 53 17.56 -11.70 -8.12
N ARG A 54 17.96 -10.67 -7.36
CA ARG A 54 17.83 -9.26 -7.78
C ARG A 54 18.66 -8.90 -9.00
N ALA A 55 19.88 -9.42 -9.11
CA ALA A 55 20.71 -9.22 -10.30
C ALA A 55 20.04 -9.78 -11.58
N ARG A 56 19.11 -10.73 -11.42
CA ARG A 56 18.29 -11.32 -12.51
C ARG A 56 16.93 -10.63 -12.68
N GLY A 57 16.64 -9.56 -11.93
CA GLY A 57 15.38 -8.83 -12.00
C GLY A 57 14.23 -9.41 -11.17
N VAL A 58 14.43 -10.51 -10.44
CA VAL A 58 13.37 -11.15 -9.63
C VAL A 58 12.93 -10.24 -8.49
N TYR A 59 11.64 -9.97 -8.36
CA TYR A 59 11.05 -9.18 -7.28
C TYR A 59 10.97 -10.00 -5.99
N ILE A 60 11.42 -9.45 -4.87
CA ILE A 60 11.55 -10.20 -3.61
C ILE A 60 10.66 -9.61 -2.51
N ASN A 61 9.75 -10.43 -1.99
CA ASN A 61 8.96 -10.14 -0.79
C ASN A 61 9.47 -11.01 0.36
N ALA A 62 10.01 -10.36 1.40
CA ALA A 62 10.52 -11.03 2.58
C ALA A 62 10.10 -10.28 3.86
N PRO A 63 9.70 -10.98 4.94
CA PRO A 63 9.18 -10.34 6.15
C PRO A 63 10.26 -9.54 6.89
N ASP A 64 11.52 -9.99 6.80
CA ASP A 64 12.67 -9.36 7.43
C ASP A 64 13.33 -8.26 6.57
N TYR A 65 14.05 -7.36 7.25
CA TYR A 65 14.67 -6.18 6.65
C TYR A 65 15.94 -6.52 5.84
N TYR A 66 15.75 -6.95 4.59
CA TYR A 66 16.84 -7.19 3.63
C TYR A 66 16.86 -6.17 2.48
N ILE A 67 16.26 -4.99 2.64
CA ILE A 67 16.13 -4.00 1.56
C ILE A 67 17.50 -3.67 0.93
N LEU A 68 18.52 -3.42 1.76
CA LEU A 68 19.90 -3.15 1.30
C LEU A 68 20.64 -4.38 0.76
N ASN A 69 20.03 -5.56 0.85
CA ASN A 69 20.57 -6.84 0.41
C ASN A 69 19.72 -7.50 -0.68
N GLY A 70 18.70 -6.78 -1.18
CA GLY A 70 17.93 -7.17 -2.34
C GLY A 70 16.45 -7.43 -2.11
N SER A 71 15.89 -7.40 -0.90
CA SER A 71 14.43 -7.45 -0.81
C SER A 71 13.79 -6.17 -1.37
N ASN A 72 12.61 -6.30 -1.98
CA ASN A 72 11.85 -5.17 -2.52
C ASN A 72 10.82 -4.67 -1.52
N LYS A 73 10.06 -5.58 -0.91
CA LYS A 73 9.06 -5.25 0.10
C LYS A 73 9.28 -6.03 1.38
N CYS A 74 8.71 -5.48 2.46
CA CYS A 74 8.57 -6.10 3.77
C CYS A 74 7.20 -5.75 4.36
N GLY A 75 6.76 -6.50 5.38
CA GLY A 75 5.45 -6.29 5.99
C GLY A 75 5.30 -4.90 6.63
N MET A 76 4.11 -4.31 6.52
CA MET A 76 3.72 -3.03 7.13
C MET A 76 3.38 -3.14 8.64
N GLY A 77 4.00 -4.08 9.35
CA GLY A 77 3.86 -4.21 10.82
C GLY A 77 2.57 -4.88 11.32
N TYR A 78 1.73 -5.41 10.43
CA TYR A 78 0.55 -6.16 10.84
C TYR A 78 0.94 -7.46 11.56
N ARG A 79 0.10 -7.90 12.51
CA ARG A 79 0.13 -9.27 13.02
C ARG A 79 -0.93 -10.07 12.29
N GLU A 80 -0.61 -11.28 11.87
CA GLU A 80 -1.54 -12.12 11.11
C GLU A 80 -2.86 -12.40 11.85
N VAL A 81 -2.82 -12.49 13.18
CA VAL A 81 -4.02 -12.66 14.01
C VAL A 81 -4.96 -11.44 14.01
N ASN A 82 -4.51 -10.27 13.51
CA ASN A 82 -5.39 -9.11 13.33
C ASN A 82 -6.52 -9.42 12.33
N TRP A 83 -6.31 -10.38 11.43
CA TRP A 83 -7.32 -10.79 10.45
C TRP A 83 -8.39 -11.73 11.04
N SER A 84 -8.27 -12.09 12.32
CA SER A 84 -9.34 -12.74 13.08
C SER A 84 -10.30 -11.74 13.73
N LEU A 85 -10.03 -10.44 13.61
CA LEU A 85 -10.95 -9.39 14.08
C LEU A 85 -12.16 -9.25 13.15
N PRO A 86 -13.29 -8.71 13.63
CA PRO A 86 -14.43 -8.40 12.77
C PRO A 86 -14.03 -7.53 11.57
N ARG A 87 -14.66 -7.74 10.41
CA ARG A 87 -14.37 -7.04 9.15
C ARG A 87 -14.18 -5.53 9.29
N ASP A 88 -15.05 -4.83 10.03
CA ASP A 88 -14.92 -3.38 10.23
C ASP A 88 -13.62 -2.99 10.94
N HIS A 89 -13.16 -3.78 11.91
CA HIS A 89 -11.89 -3.54 12.58
C HIS A 89 -10.70 -3.79 11.66
N GLN A 90 -10.80 -4.76 10.74
CA GLN A 90 -9.73 -5.06 9.78
C GLN A 90 -9.42 -3.85 8.87
N VAL A 91 -10.45 -3.10 8.44
CA VAL A 91 -10.27 -1.89 7.62
C VAL A 91 -9.53 -0.81 8.41
N ILE A 92 -9.90 -0.59 9.67
CA ILE A 92 -9.22 0.39 10.54
C ILE A 92 -7.77 -0.02 10.78
N HIS A 93 -7.54 -1.28 11.16
CA HIS A 93 -6.19 -1.79 11.39
C HIS A 93 -5.30 -1.75 10.16
N THR A 94 -5.87 -1.99 8.98
CA THR A 94 -5.14 -1.87 7.70
C THR A 94 -4.57 -0.47 7.54
N ARG A 95 -5.42 0.56 7.66
CA ARG A 95 -4.99 1.95 7.51
C ARG A 95 -4.02 2.38 8.61
N GLN A 96 -4.20 1.90 9.84
CA GLN A 96 -3.26 2.12 10.93
C GLN A 96 -1.87 1.52 10.64
N ASN A 97 -1.80 0.26 10.21
CA ASN A 97 -0.54 -0.41 9.90
C ASN A 97 0.19 0.27 8.74
N ILE A 98 -0.53 0.68 7.70
CA ILE A 98 0.07 1.43 6.59
C ILE A 98 0.55 2.80 7.08
N PHE A 99 -0.27 3.56 7.81
CA PHE A 99 0.12 4.86 8.35
C PHE A 99 1.39 4.75 9.21
N ASP A 100 1.45 3.78 10.12
CA ASP A 100 2.57 3.60 11.04
C ASP A 100 3.82 3.06 10.31
N GLY A 101 3.64 2.08 9.42
CA GLY A 101 4.72 1.46 8.65
C GLY A 101 5.42 2.45 7.72
N THR A 102 4.65 3.37 7.15
CA THR A 102 5.14 4.35 6.18
C THR A 102 5.96 5.50 6.78
N TRP A 103 6.03 5.61 8.11
CA TRP A 103 7.03 6.48 8.76
C TRP A 103 8.47 5.99 8.59
N THR A 104 8.66 4.69 8.36
CA THR A 104 9.99 4.07 8.29
C THR A 104 10.40 3.64 6.89
N ARG A 105 9.45 3.65 5.93
CA ARG A 105 9.69 3.27 4.54
C ARG A 105 8.61 3.83 3.60
N PRO A 106 8.93 4.09 2.33
CA PRO A 106 7.95 4.43 1.31
C PRO A 106 6.81 3.39 1.21
N PRO A 107 5.59 3.79 0.80
CA PRO A 107 4.46 2.87 0.61
C PRO A 107 4.80 1.68 -0.30
N SER A 108 5.54 1.94 -1.39
CA SER A 108 5.95 0.93 -2.37
C SER A 108 6.90 -0.15 -1.83
N MET A 109 7.55 0.09 -0.68
CA MET A 109 8.39 -0.88 0.04
C MET A 109 7.62 -1.70 1.09
N GLY A 110 6.34 -1.43 1.26
CA GLY A 110 5.44 -2.15 2.15
C GLY A 110 4.57 -3.17 1.42
N TRP A 111 4.19 -4.23 2.12
CA TRP A 111 2.97 -4.98 1.79
C TRP A 111 2.06 -5.11 3.01
N MET A 112 0.78 -5.24 2.70
CA MET A 112 -0.27 -5.69 3.60
C MET A 112 -0.76 -7.07 3.14
N PHE A 113 -1.50 -7.74 4.01
CA PHE A 113 -2.10 -9.04 3.73
C PHE A 113 -3.61 -8.93 3.87
N VAL A 114 -4.35 -9.49 2.92
CA VAL A 114 -5.81 -9.48 2.94
C VAL A 114 -6.29 -10.92 2.73
N PRO A 115 -6.68 -11.64 3.80
CA PRO A 115 -7.26 -12.95 3.65
C PRO A 115 -8.70 -12.83 3.17
N LEU A 116 -9.01 -13.53 2.08
CA LEU A 116 -10.35 -13.61 1.53
C LEU A 116 -11.17 -14.70 2.25
N SER A 117 -10.56 -15.86 2.47
CA SER A 117 -11.12 -16.95 3.28
C SER A 117 -10.77 -16.79 4.77
N GLN A 118 -11.42 -17.55 5.65
CA GLN A 118 -11.07 -17.54 7.08
C GLN A 118 -9.57 -17.81 7.26
N TYR A 119 -8.90 -16.95 8.02
CA TYR A 119 -7.48 -17.04 8.30
C TYR A 119 -7.25 -16.97 9.81
N HIS A 120 -6.53 -17.96 10.35
CA HIS A 120 -6.46 -18.22 11.78
C HIS A 120 -7.87 -18.43 12.39
N GLY A 121 -8.26 -17.59 13.36
CA GLY A 121 -9.59 -17.60 14.00
C GLY A 121 -10.53 -16.52 13.48
N GLY A 122 -11.62 -16.24 14.20
CA GLY A 122 -12.54 -15.11 13.92
C GLY A 122 -13.86 -15.50 13.24
N GLY A 123 -13.90 -16.64 12.54
CA GLY A 123 -15.14 -17.20 11.99
C GLY A 123 -15.83 -16.28 10.98
N ALA A 124 -17.16 -16.39 10.91
CA ALA A 124 -17.98 -15.69 9.92
C ALA A 124 -17.92 -14.15 10.02
N ALA A 125 -17.64 -13.58 11.20
CA ALA A 125 -17.55 -12.13 11.37
C ALA A 125 -16.25 -11.53 10.80
N ALA A 126 -15.21 -12.35 10.64
CA ALA A 126 -13.90 -11.94 10.14
C ALA A 126 -13.67 -12.35 8.66
N THR A 127 -14.42 -13.32 8.17
CA THR A 127 -14.24 -13.89 6.82
C THR A 127 -14.88 -13.00 5.77
N ILE A 128 -14.22 -12.81 4.61
CA ILE A 128 -14.77 -12.04 3.47
C ILE A 128 -15.56 -12.96 2.53
N GLU A 129 -15.13 -14.22 2.35
CA GLU A 129 -15.90 -15.18 1.57
C GLU A 129 -17.23 -15.57 2.26
N PRO A 130 -18.34 -15.68 1.50
CA PRO A 130 -18.48 -15.41 0.06
C PRO A 130 -18.32 -13.93 -0.30
N LEU A 131 -17.49 -13.61 -1.29
CA LEU A 131 -17.05 -12.24 -1.56
C LEU A 131 -18.21 -11.33 -1.96
N HIS A 132 -19.16 -11.83 -2.75
CA HIS A 132 -20.35 -11.08 -3.17
C HIS A 132 -21.27 -10.69 -2.00
N GLU A 133 -21.27 -11.43 -0.88
CA GLU A 133 -22.05 -11.08 0.32
C GLU A 133 -21.38 -9.98 1.15
N HIS A 134 -20.08 -9.73 0.93
CA HIS A 134 -19.24 -8.79 1.68
C HIS A 134 -18.48 -7.85 0.73
N LEU A 135 -19.12 -7.51 -0.40
CA LEU A 135 -18.51 -6.73 -1.48
C LEU A 135 -18.06 -5.35 -1.01
N ASP A 136 -18.85 -4.70 -0.15
CA ASP A 136 -18.55 -3.40 0.44
C ASP A 136 -17.24 -3.43 1.26
N HIS A 137 -17.08 -4.48 2.08
CA HIS A 137 -15.89 -4.65 2.89
C HIS A 137 -14.67 -4.95 2.00
N TYR A 138 -14.84 -5.80 1.00
CA TYR A 138 -13.75 -6.14 0.08
C TYR A 138 -13.27 -4.90 -0.68
N GLU A 139 -14.20 -4.07 -1.20
CA GLU A 139 -13.87 -2.81 -1.86
C GLU A 139 -13.15 -1.84 -0.90
N ARG A 140 -13.66 -1.67 0.32
CA ARG A 140 -13.04 -0.81 1.35
C ARG A 140 -11.62 -1.26 1.68
N MET A 141 -11.37 -2.56 1.76
CA MET A 141 -10.02 -3.12 1.95
C MET A 141 -9.12 -2.81 0.76
N MET A 142 -9.58 -3.02 -0.48
CA MET A 142 -8.79 -2.72 -1.67
C MET A 142 -8.46 -1.23 -1.78
N ARG A 143 -9.45 -0.35 -1.62
CA ARG A 143 -9.28 1.11 -1.68
C ARG A 143 -8.41 1.66 -0.55
N SER A 144 -8.49 1.07 0.65
CA SER A 144 -7.60 1.45 1.77
C SER A 144 -6.14 1.11 1.47
N ASN A 145 -5.88 -0.11 0.96
CA ASN A 145 -4.52 -0.52 0.62
C ASN A 145 -3.95 0.31 -0.53
N LEU A 146 -4.65 0.33 -1.66
CA LEU A 146 -4.19 0.99 -2.89
C LEU A 146 -4.16 2.52 -2.74
N GLY A 147 -5.14 3.12 -2.08
CA GLY A 147 -5.19 4.57 -1.84
C GLY A 147 -4.14 5.07 -0.85
N MET A 148 -3.56 4.19 -0.03
CA MET A 148 -2.39 4.49 0.80
C MET A 148 -1.08 3.99 0.19
N GLY A 149 -1.08 3.63 -1.10
CA GLY A 149 0.12 3.27 -1.87
C GLY A 149 0.68 1.88 -1.60
N VAL A 150 -0.07 1.02 -0.91
CA VAL A 150 0.37 -0.33 -0.57
C VAL A 150 -0.37 -1.38 -1.39
N GLN A 151 0.38 -2.19 -2.13
CA GLN A 151 -0.17 -3.34 -2.83
C GLN A 151 -0.18 -4.54 -1.88
N ALA A 152 -1.37 -5.04 -1.55
CA ALA A 152 -1.53 -6.16 -0.63
C ALA A 152 -1.41 -7.53 -1.32
N HIS A 153 -1.06 -8.55 -0.54
CA HIS A 153 -1.21 -9.95 -0.91
C HIS A 153 -2.63 -10.41 -0.56
N TYR A 154 -3.44 -10.65 -1.59
CA TYR A 154 -4.79 -11.19 -1.43
C TYR A 154 -4.73 -12.71 -1.38
N ARG A 155 -5.10 -13.31 -0.24
CA ARG A 155 -5.00 -14.75 -0.02
C ARG A 155 -6.37 -15.41 -0.04
N GLY A 156 -6.62 -16.22 -1.05
CA GLY A 156 -7.83 -17.03 -1.17
C GLY A 156 -7.75 -17.94 -2.39
N PRO A 157 -8.72 -18.84 -2.59
CA PRO A 157 -8.75 -19.73 -3.73
C PRO A 157 -9.05 -19.00 -5.06
N ARG A 158 -9.60 -17.79 -4.99
CA ARG A 158 -10.01 -16.95 -6.13
C ARG A 158 -10.07 -15.48 -5.74
N LEU A 159 -9.98 -14.58 -6.72
CA LEU A 159 -10.10 -13.12 -6.52
C LEU A 159 -11.55 -12.60 -6.60
N PHE A 160 -12.44 -13.37 -7.23
CA PHE A 160 -13.86 -13.05 -7.41
C PHE A 160 -14.68 -14.33 -7.52
N ASP A 161 -15.89 -14.32 -6.99
CA ASP A 161 -16.85 -15.44 -6.98
C ASP A 161 -18.08 -15.21 -7.87
N THR A 162 -18.37 -13.95 -8.22
CA THR A 162 -19.42 -13.53 -9.16
C THR A 162 -18.89 -12.49 -10.14
N ASP A 163 -19.69 -12.17 -11.18
CA ASP A 163 -19.35 -11.10 -12.13
C ASP A 163 -19.38 -9.71 -11.47
N GLU A 164 -20.24 -9.52 -10.45
CA GLU A 164 -20.28 -8.30 -9.65
C GLU A 164 -18.97 -8.11 -8.86
N THR A 165 -18.48 -9.17 -8.21
CA THR A 165 -17.18 -9.13 -7.52
C THR A 165 -16.04 -8.85 -8.49
N ARG A 166 -16.09 -9.45 -9.70
CA ARG A 166 -15.10 -9.20 -10.75
C ARG A 166 -15.12 -7.73 -11.19
N GLU A 167 -16.30 -7.15 -11.37
CA GLU A 167 -16.47 -5.75 -11.77
C GLU A 167 -15.88 -4.80 -10.73
N MET A 168 -16.18 -5.01 -9.45
CA MET A 168 -15.63 -4.21 -8.35
C MET A 168 -14.10 -4.28 -8.31
N VAL A 169 -13.52 -5.48 -8.44
CA VAL A 169 -12.07 -5.67 -8.49
C VAL A 169 -11.49 -4.94 -9.71
N ARG A 170 -12.11 -5.07 -10.89
CA ARG A 170 -11.67 -4.40 -12.11
C ARG A 170 -11.66 -2.88 -11.94
N SER A 171 -12.78 -2.29 -11.53
CA SER A 171 -12.92 -0.84 -11.38
C SER A 171 -11.93 -0.27 -10.37
N THR A 172 -11.70 -0.98 -9.25
CA THR A 172 -10.73 -0.58 -8.24
C THR A 172 -9.29 -0.64 -8.77
N VAL A 173 -8.94 -1.65 -9.56
CA VAL A 173 -7.61 -1.77 -10.18
C VAL A 173 -7.42 -0.76 -11.32
N GLU A 174 -8.46 -0.46 -12.11
CA GLU A 174 -8.43 0.58 -13.14
C GLU A 174 -8.22 1.96 -12.54
N TRP A 175 -8.93 2.28 -11.45
CA TRP A 175 -8.71 3.50 -10.67
C TRP A 175 -7.25 3.60 -10.17
N PHE A 176 -6.73 2.53 -9.56
CA PHE A 176 -5.34 2.51 -9.10
C PHE A 176 -4.35 2.71 -10.26
N LYS A 177 -4.60 2.09 -11.40
CA LYS A 177 -3.74 2.25 -12.59
C LYS A 177 -3.77 3.68 -13.15
N ALA A 178 -4.91 4.35 -13.12
CA ALA A 178 -5.05 5.73 -13.57
C ALA A 178 -4.19 6.69 -12.72
N TYR A 179 -4.11 6.43 -11.41
CA TYR A 179 -3.39 7.27 -10.45
C TYR A 179 -2.08 6.65 -9.93
N ARG A 180 -1.57 5.59 -10.58
CA ARG A 180 -0.46 4.77 -10.03
C ARG A 180 0.77 5.61 -9.71
N ASP A 181 1.16 6.50 -10.62
CA ASP A 181 2.39 7.27 -10.48
C ASP A 181 2.38 8.10 -9.19
N ILE A 182 1.24 8.75 -8.87
CA ILE A 182 1.10 9.53 -7.64
C ILE A 182 0.84 8.63 -6.42
N LEU A 183 0.04 7.57 -6.53
CA LEU A 183 -0.26 6.66 -5.41
C LEU A 183 0.96 5.83 -4.95
N GLU A 184 1.98 5.64 -5.80
CA GLU A 184 3.24 4.98 -5.43
C GLU A 184 4.35 5.96 -5.01
N SER A 185 4.02 7.26 -4.90
CA SER A 185 4.98 8.32 -4.51
C SER A 185 5.11 8.47 -2.99
N ASP A 186 5.93 9.43 -2.57
CA ASP A 186 6.11 9.79 -1.17
C ASP A 186 4.82 10.36 -0.57
N ILE A 187 4.72 10.29 0.76
CA ILE A 187 3.52 10.68 1.49
C ILE A 187 3.81 11.75 2.53
N VAL A 188 2.80 12.60 2.78
CA VAL A 188 2.69 13.45 3.95
C VAL A 188 1.57 12.88 4.81
N HIS A 189 1.90 12.50 6.04
CA HIS A 189 0.95 11.93 6.98
C HIS A 189 -0.08 12.97 7.43
N GLY A 190 -1.35 12.61 7.26
CA GLY A 190 -2.48 13.35 7.80
C GLY A 190 -2.89 12.85 9.18
N ARG A 191 -4.19 12.55 9.33
CA ARG A 191 -4.73 11.94 10.54
C ARG A 191 -4.70 10.42 10.45
N ARG A 192 -4.14 9.77 11.45
CA ARG A 192 -4.16 8.30 11.62
C ARG A 192 -5.57 7.80 11.91
N ALA A 193 -5.95 6.67 11.32
CA ALA A 193 -7.25 6.05 11.53
C ALA A 193 -7.51 5.67 13.00
N ASP A 194 -8.69 6.04 13.51
CA ASP A 194 -9.17 5.66 14.86
C ASP A 194 -10.64 5.17 14.88
N GLY A 195 -11.31 5.17 13.73
CA GLY A 195 -12.70 4.75 13.57
C GLY A 195 -13.74 5.78 14.03
N ARG A 196 -13.35 7.02 14.39
CA ARG A 196 -14.26 8.01 14.99
C ARG A 196 -14.49 9.27 14.17
N ASP A 197 -13.64 9.56 13.19
CA ASP A 197 -13.76 10.70 12.28
C ASP A 197 -12.95 10.39 11.01
N LEU A 198 -12.95 11.31 10.04
CA LEU A 198 -12.17 11.22 8.81
C LEU A 198 -10.69 11.00 9.10
N ASP A 199 -10.07 10.04 8.44
CA ASP A 199 -8.63 9.85 8.40
C ASP A 199 -8.12 9.94 6.97
N TRP A 200 -6.85 10.31 6.80
CA TRP A 200 -6.34 10.64 5.46
C TRP A 200 -4.82 10.57 5.35
N ILE A 201 -4.38 10.44 4.11
CA ILE A 201 -2.99 10.55 3.70
C ILE A 201 -2.90 11.43 2.45
N LEU A 202 -1.80 12.15 2.28
CA LEU A 202 -1.52 12.92 1.08
C LEU A 202 -0.31 12.30 0.38
N HIS A 203 -0.48 11.85 -0.86
CA HIS A 203 0.64 11.53 -1.74
C HIS A 203 1.17 12.82 -2.37
N VAL A 204 2.48 12.93 -2.54
CA VAL A 204 3.14 14.12 -3.10
C VAL A 204 4.26 13.72 -4.06
N ASN A 205 4.31 14.39 -5.22
CA ASN A 205 5.43 14.24 -6.15
C ASN A 205 5.56 15.49 -7.05
N PRO A 206 6.58 16.34 -6.85
CA PRO A 206 6.72 17.56 -7.64
C PRO A 206 7.11 17.30 -9.10
N ALA A 207 7.54 16.09 -9.45
CA ALA A 207 7.94 15.72 -10.82
C ALA A 207 6.76 15.26 -11.70
N LEU A 208 5.59 14.96 -11.11
CA LEU A 208 4.41 14.48 -11.84
C LEU A 208 3.51 15.63 -12.29
N ARG A 209 2.57 15.34 -13.19
CA ARG A 209 1.47 16.27 -13.52
C ARG A 209 0.50 16.40 -12.34
N ASP A 210 0.13 15.26 -11.78
CA ASP A 210 -0.64 15.15 -10.55
C ASP A 210 0.35 15.29 -9.39
N LYS A 211 0.55 16.53 -8.93
CA LYS A 211 1.56 16.91 -7.94
C LYS A 211 1.24 16.38 -6.54
N GLY A 212 -0.04 16.15 -6.25
CA GLY A 212 -0.49 15.55 -5.02
C GLY A 212 -1.83 14.84 -5.17
N MET A 213 -2.10 13.88 -4.29
CA MET A 213 -3.38 13.19 -4.20
C MET A 213 -3.74 12.94 -2.74
N LEU A 214 -4.77 13.63 -2.26
CA LEU A 214 -5.29 13.46 -0.91
C LEU A 214 -6.33 12.34 -0.93
N CYS A 215 -6.11 11.26 -0.21
CA CYS A 215 -7.09 10.19 0.00
C CYS A 215 -7.70 10.34 1.40
N VAL A 216 -9.01 10.62 1.46
CA VAL A 216 -9.75 10.80 2.72
C VAL A 216 -10.78 9.71 2.87
N TYR A 217 -10.89 9.19 4.08
CA TYR A 217 -11.71 8.02 4.37
C TYR A 217 -12.66 8.30 5.53
N ASN A 218 -13.92 7.90 5.37
CA ASN A 218 -14.92 7.99 6.42
C ASN A 218 -15.25 6.59 6.97
N PRO A 219 -14.87 6.27 8.22
CA PRO A 219 -15.22 4.99 8.83
C PRO A 219 -16.64 4.95 9.40
N ILE A 220 -17.35 6.07 9.47
CA ILE A 220 -18.65 6.23 10.14
C ILE A 220 -19.81 5.88 9.19
N ASP A 221 -20.95 5.53 9.78
CA ASP A 221 -22.19 5.10 9.10
C ASP A 221 -23.04 6.27 8.55
N GLU A 222 -22.53 7.50 8.65
CA GLU A 222 -23.16 8.69 8.11
C GLU A 222 -22.15 9.55 7.34
N PRO A 223 -22.59 10.36 6.36
CA PRO A 223 -21.72 11.30 5.67
C PRO A 223 -21.06 12.29 6.66
N VAL A 224 -19.77 12.58 6.45
CA VAL A 224 -19.02 13.49 7.30
C VAL A 224 -18.42 14.61 6.45
N THR A 225 -18.61 15.86 6.90
CA THR A 225 -17.96 17.04 6.34
C THR A 225 -16.97 17.63 7.36
N ARG A 226 -15.73 17.88 6.92
CA ARG A 226 -14.69 18.57 7.70
C ARG A 226 -13.89 19.49 6.81
N THR A 227 -13.50 20.65 7.35
CA THR A 227 -12.41 21.44 6.76
C THR A 227 -11.08 20.86 7.24
N ILE A 228 -10.25 20.43 6.29
CA ILE A 228 -8.94 19.83 6.54
C ILE A 228 -7.86 20.79 6.06
N ARG A 229 -6.87 21.05 6.92
CA ARG A 229 -5.65 21.77 6.56
C ARG A 229 -4.68 20.81 5.87
N VAL A 230 -4.50 20.96 4.57
CA VAL A 230 -3.68 20.09 3.73
C VAL A 230 -2.31 20.75 3.49
N ASP A 231 -1.21 20.07 3.85
CA ASP A 231 0.16 20.57 3.64
C ASP A 231 0.67 20.20 2.24
N LEU A 232 0.73 21.18 1.34
CA LEU A 232 1.19 21.00 -0.04
C LEU A 232 2.68 21.32 -0.22
N ARG A 233 3.46 21.53 0.85
CA ARG A 233 4.86 21.98 0.78
C ARG A 233 5.75 21.12 -0.14
N TYR A 234 5.51 19.81 -0.17
CA TYR A 234 6.29 18.86 -0.96
C TYR A 234 5.75 18.62 -2.38
N THR A 235 4.65 19.28 -2.76
CA THR A 235 4.10 19.19 -4.12
C THR A 235 4.87 20.06 -5.13
N GLY A 236 5.74 20.97 -4.66
CA GLY A 236 6.47 21.92 -5.50
C GLY A 236 5.64 23.14 -5.95
N LEU A 237 4.42 23.29 -5.44
CA LEU A 237 3.56 24.44 -5.66
C LEU A 237 3.87 25.55 -4.64
N ASP A 238 3.77 26.80 -5.06
CA ASP A 238 4.12 27.99 -4.28
C ASP A 238 2.91 28.85 -3.95
N ASP A 239 2.23 29.40 -4.96
CA ASP A 239 1.18 30.41 -4.78
C ASP A 239 -0.23 29.85 -4.99
N ARG A 240 -0.39 28.95 -5.97
CA ARG A 240 -1.71 28.48 -6.43
C ARG A 240 -1.69 27.00 -6.76
N ALA A 241 -2.83 26.35 -6.56
CA ALA A 241 -3.06 24.97 -6.94
C ALA A 241 -4.43 24.82 -7.61
N LEU A 242 -4.55 23.83 -8.48
CA LEU A 242 -5.83 23.31 -8.93
C LEU A 242 -6.17 22.06 -8.14
N VAL A 243 -7.35 22.04 -7.54
CA VAL A 243 -7.83 20.90 -6.75
C VAL A 243 -9.11 20.36 -7.37
N SER A 244 -9.11 19.10 -7.78
CA SER A 244 -10.32 18.40 -8.26
C SER A 244 -10.73 17.31 -7.27
N LEU A 245 -12.00 17.30 -6.87
CA LEU A 245 -12.61 16.14 -6.22
C LEU A 245 -12.83 15.07 -7.29
N GLU A 246 -12.14 13.95 -7.17
CA GLU A 246 -12.18 12.87 -8.17
C GLU A 246 -11.97 13.44 -9.59
N ASP A 247 -12.89 13.14 -10.52
CA ASP A 247 -12.86 13.60 -11.91
C ASP A 247 -13.69 14.89 -12.13
N ALA A 248 -14.10 15.58 -11.06
CA ALA A 248 -14.83 16.84 -11.14
C ALA A 248 -13.96 17.98 -11.70
N HIS A 249 -14.63 19.06 -12.11
CA HIS A 249 -13.93 20.25 -12.60
C HIS A 249 -12.99 20.81 -11.50
N PRO A 250 -11.72 21.07 -11.81
CA PRO A 250 -10.79 21.60 -10.82
C PRO A 250 -11.18 23.01 -10.39
N VAL A 251 -10.98 23.30 -9.11
CA VAL A 251 -11.12 24.63 -8.52
C VAL A 251 -9.72 25.17 -8.20
N GLU A 252 -9.47 26.42 -8.57
CA GLU A 252 -8.24 27.11 -8.23
C GLU A 252 -8.30 27.59 -6.78
N VAL A 253 -7.24 27.32 -6.02
CA VAL A 253 -7.07 27.73 -4.63
C VAL A 253 -5.73 28.44 -4.44
N GLU A 254 -5.69 29.41 -3.55
CA GLU A 254 -4.45 30.09 -3.14
C GLU A 254 -3.85 29.36 -1.94
N LEU A 255 -2.53 29.17 -1.98
CA LEU A 255 -1.78 28.57 -0.89
C LEU A 255 -1.49 29.63 0.17
N ALA A 256 -1.60 29.25 1.44
CA ALA A 256 -1.08 30.07 2.53
C ALA A 256 0.46 30.13 2.47
N ARG A 257 1.07 31.10 3.17
CA ARG A 257 2.54 31.27 3.19
C ARG A 257 3.31 30.05 3.70
N ASP A 258 2.65 29.18 4.45
CA ASP A 258 3.22 27.92 4.91
C ASP A 258 2.91 26.75 3.98
N PHE A 259 2.46 27.01 2.75
CA PHE A 259 2.12 26.06 1.70
C PHE A 259 0.91 25.16 2.00
N THR A 260 0.06 25.57 2.92
CA THR A 260 -1.18 24.85 3.23
C THR A 260 -2.39 25.42 2.50
N ILE A 261 -3.41 24.58 2.34
CA ILE A 261 -4.77 25.00 1.95
C ILE A 261 -5.79 24.51 2.98
N GLU A 262 -6.88 25.24 3.12
CA GLU A 262 -8.06 24.76 3.86
C GLU A 262 -9.04 24.15 2.86
N LEU A 263 -9.29 22.84 2.97
CA LEU A 263 -10.10 22.09 2.02
C LEU A 263 -11.32 21.50 2.73
N GLU A 264 -12.52 21.90 2.31
CA GLU A 264 -13.76 21.27 2.78
C GLU A 264 -13.92 19.90 2.11
N CYS A 265 -13.85 18.85 2.93
CA CYS A 265 -13.95 17.47 2.50
C CYS A 265 -15.28 16.90 2.99
N THR A 266 -16.17 16.53 2.06
CA THR A 266 -17.40 15.78 2.36
C THR A 266 -17.23 14.36 1.84
N VAL A 267 -17.30 13.37 2.75
CA VAL A 267 -17.10 11.96 2.41
C VAL A 267 -18.34 11.16 2.83
N PRO A 268 -18.96 10.38 1.92
CA PRO A 268 -20.10 9.53 2.25
C PRO A 268 -19.80 8.53 3.37
N ALA A 269 -20.86 7.98 3.97
CA ALA A 269 -20.74 6.93 4.98
C ALA A 269 -19.91 5.75 4.47
N ARG A 270 -18.97 5.26 5.28
CA ARG A 270 -18.12 4.08 5.00
C ARG A 270 -17.35 4.16 3.66
N ALA A 271 -17.12 5.34 3.13
CA ALA A 271 -16.53 5.54 1.81
C ALA A 271 -15.12 6.16 1.86
N MET A 272 -14.48 6.18 0.69
CA MET A 272 -13.29 6.97 0.40
C MET A 272 -13.65 8.03 -0.65
N ALA A 273 -13.10 9.22 -0.51
CA ALA A 273 -13.05 10.23 -1.56
C ALA A 273 -11.60 10.69 -1.74
N TRP A 274 -11.26 11.19 -2.92
CA TRP A 274 -9.90 11.69 -3.18
C TRP A 274 -9.90 13.02 -3.92
N TRP A 275 -8.87 13.82 -3.65
CA TRP A 275 -8.65 15.10 -4.30
C TRP A 275 -7.30 15.09 -5.01
N VAL A 276 -7.29 15.47 -6.28
CA VAL A 276 -6.06 15.58 -7.06
C VAL A 276 -5.61 17.04 -7.10
N VAL A 277 -4.33 17.25 -6.81
CA VAL A 277 -3.69 18.56 -6.78
C VAL A 277 -2.77 18.69 -7.99
N ARG A 278 -2.97 19.74 -8.79
CA ARG A 278 -2.18 20.03 -9.99
C ARG A 278 -1.68 21.46 -10.00
N ASP A 279 -0.66 21.70 -10.82
CA ASP A 279 -0.18 23.03 -11.12
C ASP A 279 -1.11 23.72 -12.14
N PRO A 280 -1.61 24.95 -11.88
CA PRO A 280 -2.37 25.72 -12.86
C PRO A 280 -1.65 25.91 -14.20
N ARG A 281 -0.31 25.89 -14.19
CA ARG A 281 0.54 26.02 -15.39
C ARG A 281 0.49 24.79 -16.30
N ASP A 282 0.13 23.62 -15.76
CA ASP A 282 0.17 22.35 -16.47
C ASP A 282 -1.13 22.03 -17.25
N LEU A 283 -2.16 22.89 -17.17
CA LEU A 283 -3.47 22.68 -17.83
C LEU A 283 -3.41 22.57 -19.36
N ASN A 284 -2.42 23.18 -19.99
CA ASN A 284 -2.27 23.16 -21.46
C ASN A 284 -1.35 22.04 -21.98
N THR A 285 -0.86 21.18 -21.09
CA THR A 285 0.01 20.05 -21.47
C THR A 285 -0.87 18.84 -21.79
N PRO A 286 -0.86 18.32 -23.03
CA PRO A 286 -1.66 17.14 -23.36
C PRO A 286 -1.25 15.96 -22.49
N ASP A 287 -2.23 15.13 -22.13
CA ASP A 287 -2.05 13.95 -21.30
C ASP A 287 -0.97 13.07 -21.92
N ARG A 288 0.15 12.86 -21.21
CA ARG A 288 1.12 11.86 -21.65
C ARG A 288 0.41 10.53 -21.54
N THR A 289 0.10 9.94 -22.68
CA THR A 289 -0.35 8.56 -22.78
C THR A 289 0.50 7.71 -21.85
N PRO A 290 -0.08 6.89 -20.95
CA PRO A 290 0.70 6.11 -20.01
C PRO A 290 1.75 5.33 -20.79
N PRO A 291 3.02 5.30 -20.35
CA PRO A 291 4.03 4.48 -21.01
C PRO A 291 3.48 3.06 -21.07
N GLY A 292 3.29 2.58 -22.31
CA GLY A 292 2.78 1.25 -22.57
C GLY A 292 3.56 0.25 -21.72
N THR A 293 2.81 -0.59 -21.01
CA THR A 293 3.30 -1.76 -20.29
C THR A 293 4.41 -2.46 -21.09
N ARG A 294 5.64 -2.39 -20.59
CA ARG A 294 6.66 -3.39 -20.84
C ARG A 294 6.67 -4.36 -19.67
#